data_AF-A0A1B6YBA4-F1
#
_entry.id   AF-A0A1B6YBA4-F1
#
_cell.length_a   1.000
_cell.length_b   1.000
_cell.length_c   1.000
_cell.angle_alpha   90.00
_cell.angle_beta   90.00
_cell.angle_gamma   90.00
#
_symmetry.space_group_name_H-M   'P 1'
#
loop_
_entity.id
_entity.type
_entity.pdbx_description
1 polymer ?
#
loop_
_entity_poly.entity_id
_entity_poly.type
_entity_poly.pdbx_seq_one_letter_code
_entity_poly.pdbx_strand_id
1 'polypeptide(L)'
;MRNKLVKHIGIGIVFVLSQLLIFQYLTIYGTIADPVLVFVLWTALRYKRHEVLFFAAGLGLFQDALFDSWGLNMFAKTITMFLVYKIVSRNSEVRLIIWQAFVLILGAAFLHNLFYLGFSSFLNVYEFSFSPIILLIGSSLYTALIGSILHILKGDAN
;
A
#
# COMPACT_ATOMS: atom_id res chain seq x y z
N MET A 1 -2.30 -24.88 -3.97
CA MET A 1 -2.10 -23.65 -3.15
C MET A 1 -0.73 -22.99 -3.36
N ARG A 2 0.40 -23.72 -3.19
CA ARG A 2 1.77 -23.17 -3.33
C ARG A 2 2.05 -22.38 -4.61
N ASN A 3 1.58 -22.87 -5.77
CA ASN A 3 1.79 -22.21 -7.06
C ASN A 3 1.07 -20.86 -7.20
N LYS A 4 -0.08 -20.69 -6.52
CA LYS A 4 -0.80 -19.40 -6.49
C LYS A 4 -0.06 -18.39 -5.62
N LEU A 5 0.46 -18.81 -4.47
CA LEU A 5 1.17 -17.92 -3.54
C LEU A 5 2.46 -17.38 -4.18
N VAL A 6 3.26 -18.23 -4.80
CA VAL A 6 4.48 -17.83 -5.55
C VAL A 6 4.15 -16.84 -6.67
N LYS A 7 3.08 -17.09 -7.44
CA LYS A 7 2.62 -16.15 -8.47
C LYS A 7 2.30 -14.76 -7.89
N HIS A 8 1.65 -14.69 -6.73
CA HIS A 8 1.27 -13.42 -6.12
C HIS A 8 2.47 -12.70 -5.48
N ILE A 9 3.47 -13.43 -4.99
CA ILE A 9 4.77 -12.82 -4.60
C ILE A 9 5.42 -12.17 -5.82
N GLY A 10 5.46 -12.85 -6.96
CA GLY A 10 6.00 -12.28 -8.21
C GLY A 10 5.27 -11.01 -8.65
N ILE A 11 3.93 -11.00 -8.56
CA ILE A 11 3.15 -9.79 -8.84
C ILE A 11 3.47 -8.68 -7.82
N GLY A 12 3.59 -9.01 -6.54
CA GLY A 12 3.99 -8.05 -5.50
C GLY A 12 5.35 -7.40 -5.78
N ILE A 13 6.33 -8.18 -6.26
CA ILE A 13 7.63 -7.65 -6.71
C ILE A 13 7.43 -6.66 -7.87
N VAL A 14 6.58 -6.96 -8.85
CA VAL A 14 6.28 -6.03 -9.95
C VAL A 14 5.68 -4.72 -9.43
N PHE A 15 4.83 -4.76 -8.40
CA PHE A 15 4.30 -3.56 -7.77
C PHE A 15 5.37 -2.73 -7.03
N VAL A 16 6.34 -3.39 -6.39
CA VAL A 16 7.48 -2.69 -5.78
C VAL A 16 8.36 -2.06 -6.86
N LEU A 17 8.64 -2.80 -7.94
CA LEU A 17 9.42 -2.29 -9.07
C LEU A 17 8.70 -1.16 -9.80
N SER A 18 7.38 -1.22 -9.94
CA SER A 18 6.61 -0.12 -10.53
C SER A 18 6.65 1.12 -9.64
N GLN A 19 6.68 0.95 -8.32
CA GLN A 19 6.90 2.07 -7.41
C GLN A 19 8.26 2.73 -7.66
N LEU A 20 9.34 1.93 -7.75
CA LEU A 20 10.70 2.41 -8.00
C LEU A 20 10.86 3.07 -9.37
N LEU A 21 10.39 2.42 -10.44
CA LEU A 21 10.68 2.83 -11.81
C LEU A 21 9.70 3.86 -12.38
N ILE A 22 8.49 3.95 -11.83
CA ILE A 22 7.40 4.74 -12.41
C ILE A 22 6.86 5.76 -11.39
N PHE A 23 6.33 5.28 -10.26
CA PHE A 23 5.63 6.17 -9.32
C PHE A 23 6.56 7.13 -8.57
N GLN A 24 7.83 6.76 -8.35
CA GLN A 24 8.82 7.65 -7.77
C GLN A 24 9.07 8.90 -8.64
N TYR A 25 8.91 8.79 -9.96
CA TYR A 25 9.09 9.91 -10.90
C TYR A 25 7.77 10.63 -11.23
N LEU A 26 6.62 9.97 -11.08
CA LEU A 26 5.29 10.56 -11.24
C LEU A 26 4.85 11.35 -10.00
N THR A 27 5.66 12.34 -9.62
CA THR A 27 5.36 13.21 -8.49
C THR A 27 4.32 14.27 -8.87
N ILE A 28 3.28 14.43 -8.05
CA ILE A 28 2.27 15.49 -8.21
C ILE A 28 2.36 16.37 -6.96
N TYR A 29 2.83 17.62 -7.10
CA TYR A 29 3.06 18.53 -5.96
C TYR A 29 3.88 17.90 -4.80
N GLY A 30 4.88 17.08 -5.13
CA GLY A 30 5.72 16.38 -4.14
C GLY A 30 5.07 15.15 -3.51
N THR A 31 3.88 14.74 -3.96
CA THR A 31 3.20 13.52 -3.50
C THR A 31 3.60 12.33 -4.37
N ILE A 32 3.73 11.16 -3.75
CA ILE A 32 4.06 9.89 -4.41
C ILE A 32 2.98 8.88 -4.03
N ALA A 33 2.42 8.18 -5.02
CA ALA A 33 1.46 7.11 -4.76
C ALA A 33 2.18 5.84 -4.30
N ASP A 34 1.52 5.08 -3.42
CA ASP A 34 2.00 3.78 -2.92
C ASP A 34 1.19 2.64 -3.57
N PRO A 35 1.59 2.15 -4.76
CA PRO A 35 0.90 1.06 -5.43
C PRO A 35 1.10 -0.28 -4.69
N VAL A 36 2.17 -0.42 -3.89
CA VAL A 36 2.44 -1.63 -3.10
C VAL A 36 1.37 -1.82 -2.03
N LEU A 37 0.98 -0.74 -1.34
CA LEU A 37 -0.11 -0.78 -0.36
C LEU A 37 -1.43 -1.20 -1.01
N VAL A 38 -1.75 -0.69 -2.21
CA VAL A 38 -2.94 -1.10 -2.98
C VAL A 38 -2.92 -2.60 -3.26
N PHE A 39 -1.77 -3.13 -3.68
CA PHE A 39 -1.62 -4.57 -3.91
C PHE A 39 -1.81 -5.38 -2.63
N VAL A 40 -1.22 -4.96 -1.52
CA VAL A 40 -1.35 -5.65 -0.22
C VAL A 40 -2.81 -5.61 0.27
N LEU A 41 -3.52 -4.49 0.13
CA LEU A 41 -4.96 -4.41 0.41
C LEU A 41 -5.76 -5.40 -0.45
N TRP A 42 -5.41 -5.52 -1.72
CA TRP A 42 -6.03 -6.48 -2.62
C TRP A 42 -5.77 -7.94 -2.23
N THR A 43 -4.62 -8.26 -1.63
CA THR A 43 -4.36 -9.61 -1.08
C THR A 43 -5.29 -9.93 0.10
N ALA A 44 -5.72 -8.93 0.88
CA ALA A 44 -6.64 -9.13 2.00
C ALA A 44 -8.05 -9.59 1.60
N LEU A 45 -8.40 -9.47 0.32
CA LEU A 45 -9.65 -9.99 -0.22
C LEU A 45 -9.58 -11.50 -0.55
N ARG A 46 -8.38 -12.11 -0.53
CA ARG A 46 -8.15 -13.48 -1.03
C ARG A 46 -7.47 -14.40 -0.04
N TYR A 47 -6.66 -13.84 0.85
CA TYR A 47 -5.75 -14.59 1.71
C TYR A 47 -6.11 -14.39 3.19
N LYS A 48 -5.64 -15.32 4.02
CA LYS A 48 -5.85 -15.25 5.47
C LYS A 48 -5.00 -14.14 6.08
N ARG A 49 -5.39 -13.66 7.26
CA ARG A 49 -4.72 -12.56 7.98
C ARG A 49 -3.21 -12.71 8.04
N HIS A 50 -2.71 -13.88 8.47
CA HIS A 50 -1.27 -14.10 8.62
C HIS A 50 -0.53 -14.04 7.27
N GLU A 51 -1.10 -14.60 6.20
CA GLU A 51 -0.52 -14.54 4.85
C GLU A 51 -0.44 -13.09 4.35
N VAL A 52 -1.47 -12.29 4.59
CA VAL A 52 -1.49 -10.86 4.24
C VAL A 52 -0.44 -10.07 5.01
N LEU A 53 -0.25 -10.38 6.30
CA LEU A 53 0.80 -9.76 7.10
C LEU A 53 2.19 -10.15 6.59
N PHE A 54 2.40 -11.39 6.14
CA PHE A 54 3.64 -11.79 5.48
C PHE A 54 3.84 -11.07 4.13
N PHE A 55 2.79 -10.84 3.35
CA PHE A 55 2.87 -10.00 2.15
C PHE A 55 3.24 -8.55 2.49
N ALA A 56 2.58 -7.95 3.48
CA ALA A 56 2.85 -6.59 3.92
C ALA A 56 4.30 -6.43 4.41
N ALA A 57 4.76 -7.35 5.26
CA ALA A 57 6.11 -7.34 5.79
C ALA A 57 7.16 -7.62 4.70
N GLY A 58 6.97 -8.67 3.91
CA GLY A 58 7.92 -9.07 2.88
C GLY A 58 8.09 -8.03 1.77
N LEU A 59 6.96 -7.51 1.24
CA LEU A 59 7.01 -6.47 0.20
C LEU A 59 7.43 -5.12 0.77
N GLY A 60 7.02 -4.79 1.99
CA GLY A 60 7.45 -3.57 2.68
C GLY A 60 8.96 -3.58 2.95
N LEU A 61 9.53 -4.71 3.40
CA LEU A 61 10.96 -4.85 3.61
C LEU A 61 11.74 -4.80 2.30
N PHE A 62 11.21 -5.42 1.24
CA PHE A 62 11.83 -5.34 -0.08
C PHE A 62 11.81 -3.91 -0.63
N GLN A 63 10.70 -3.19 -0.43
CA GLN A 63 10.64 -1.76 -0.72
C GLN A 63 11.68 -1.01 0.13
N ASP A 64 11.76 -1.26 1.43
CA ASP A 64 12.73 -0.58 2.30
C ASP A 64 14.18 -0.76 1.87
N ALA A 65 14.54 -1.95 1.38
CA ALA A 65 15.88 -2.22 0.84
C ALA A 65 16.22 -1.42 -0.42
N LEU A 66 15.21 -1.04 -1.22
CA LEU A 66 15.39 -0.27 -2.45
C LEU A 66 15.38 1.24 -2.22
N PHE A 67 14.64 1.70 -1.21
CA PHE A 67 14.45 3.13 -0.89
C PHE A 67 15.29 3.60 0.30
N ASP A 68 16.14 2.74 0.85
CA ASP A 68 17.00 3.00 2.02
C ASP A 68 16.23 3.42 3.28
N SER A 69 14.99 2.93 3.44
CA SER A 69 14.09 3.29 4.55
C SER A 69 14.12 2.29 5.72
N TRP A 70 15.06 1.33 5.72
CA TRP A 70 15.45 0.47 6.84
C TRP A 70 14.32 -0.12 7.71
N GLY A 71 13.25 -0.61 7.09
CA GLY A 71 12.14 -1.28 7.78
C GLY A 71 10.93 -0.40 8.07
N LEU A 72 10.97 0.90 7.78
CA LEU A 72 9.85 1.82 8.01
C LEU A 72 8.58 1.40 7.26
N ASN A 73 8.68 1.06 5.97
CA ASN A 73 7.52 0.60 5.19
C ASN A 73 7.06 -0.78 5.66
N MET A 74 7.98 -1.69 5.99
CA MET A 74 7.66 -3.00 6.55
C MET A 74 6.75 -2.86 7.77
N PHE A 75 7.16 -2.06 8.77
CA PHE A 75 6.38 -1.87 9.99
C PHE A 75 5.08 -1.12 9.74
N ALA A 76 5.12 -0.01 9.00
CA ALA A 76 3.93 0.80 8.71
C ALA A 76 2.86 -0.02 7.96
N LYS A 77 3.24 -0.76 6.92
CA LYS A 77 2.30 -1.61 6.15
C LYS A 77 1.77 -2.76 6.98
N THR A 78 2.61 -3.41 7.77
CA THR A 78 2.19 -4.54 8.61
C THR A 78 1.16 -4.12 9.65
N ILE A 79 1.39 -3.02 10.37
CA ILE A 79 0.46 -2.49 11.38
C ILE A 79 -0.82 -2.01 10.72
N THR A 80 -0.71 -1.27 9.61
CA THR A 80 -1.87 -0.82 8.83
C THR A 80 -2.75 -2.01 8.45
N MET A 81 -2.17 -3.04 7.84
CA MET A 81 -2.90 -4.24 7.45
C MET A 81 -3.46 -5.00 8.64
N PHE A 82 -2.73 -5.06 9.76
CA PHE A 82 -3.24 -5.69 10.98
C PHE A 82 -4.54 -5.04 11.46
N LEU A 83 -4.64 -3.71 11.38
CA LEU A 83 -5.82 -2.93 11.79
C LEU A 83 -6.95 -3.01 10.77
N VAL A 84 -6.65 -2.82 9.48
CA VAL A 84 -7.70 -2.73 8.45
C VAL A 84 -8.17 -4.08 7.92
N TYR A 85 -7.42 -5.18 8.14
CA TYR A 85 -7.70 -6.50 7.54
C TYR A 85 -9.17 -6.92 7.65
N LYS A 86 -9.76 -6.83 8.85
CA LYS A 86 -11.14 -7.29 9.07
C LYS A 86 -12.16 -6.46 8.29
N ILE A 87 -11.90 -5.17 8.11
CA ILE A 87 -12.75 -4.28 7.32
C ILE A 87 -12.63 -4.65 5.85
N VAL A 88 -11.41 -4.84 5.35
CA VAL A 88 -11.16 -5.18 3.94
C VAL A 88 -11.68 -6.57 3.58
N SER A 89 -11.35 -7.59 4.38
CA SER A 89 -11.68 -9.00 4.08
C SER A 89 -13.18 -9.28 4.03
N ARG A 90 -13.99 -8.48 4.74
CA ARG A 90 -15.46 -8.55 4.69
C ARG A 90 -16.03 -8.21 3.32
N ASN A 91 -15.29 -7.48 2.49
CA ASN A 91 -15.69 -7.12 1.14
C ASN A 91 -15.20 -8.11 0.08
N SER A 92 -14.80 -9.32 0.47
CA SER A 92 -14.34 -10.35 -0.47
C SER A 92 -15.45 -10.87 -1.39
N GLU A 93 -16.69 -10.92 -0.90
CA GLU A 93 -17.86 -11.43 -1.63
C GLU A 93 -18.66 -10.32 -2.35
N VAL A 94 -18.45 -9.06 -1.96
CA VAL A 94 -19.19 -7.91 -2.50
C VAL A 94 -18.30 -7.09 -3.41
N ARG A 95 -18.74 -6.87 -4.65
CA ARG A 95 -18.06 -5.94 -5.55
C ARG A 95 -18.27 -4.52 -5.05
N LEU A 96 -17.23 -3.95 -4.42
CA LEU A 96 -17.24 -2.57 -3.96
C LEU A 96 -17.47 -1.60 -5.13
N ILE A 97 -18.38 -0.65 -4.92
CA ILE A 97 -18.56 0.49 -5.82
C ILE A 97 -17.29 1.35 -5.76
N ILE A 98 -16.95 2.05 -6.85
CA ILE A 98 -15.73 2.85 -6.97
C ILE A 98 -15.48 3.80 -5.79
N TRP A 99 -16.54 4.44 -5.28
CA TRP A 99 -16.44 5.35 -4.15
C TRP A 99 -16.13 4.62 -2.83
N GLN A 100 -16.68 3.43 -2.63
CA GLN A 100 -16.37 2.61 -1.45
C GLN A 100 -14.92 2.10 -1.49
N ALA A 101 -14.45 1.69 -2.67
CA ALA A 101 -13.05 1.32 -2.87
C ALA A 101 -12.12 2.53 -2.60
N PHE A 102 -12.47 3.72 -3.12
CA PHE A 102 -11.73 4.94 -2.89
C PHE A 102 -11.59 5.25 -1.39
N VAL A 103 -12.71 5.28 -0.65
CA VAL A 103 -12.71 5.59 0.78
C VAL A 103 -11.92 4.56 1.59
N LEU A 104 -12.03 3.27 1.26
CA LEU A 104 -11.29 2.21 1.93
C LEU A 104 -9.77 2.34 1.70
N ILE A 105 -9.35 2.57 0.45
CA ILE A 105 -7.93 2.75 0.11
C ILE A 105 -7.40 4.04 0.72
N LEU A 106 -8.17 5.13 0.69
CA LEU A 106 -7.82 6.40 1.31
C LEU A 106 -7.58 6.24 2.82
N GLY A 107 -8.48 5.57 3.53
CA GLY A 107 -8.33 5.32 4.96
C GLY A 107 -7.10 4.45 5.28
N ALA A 108 -6.85 3.42 4.49
CA ALA A 108 -5.66 2.58 4.66
C ALA A 108 -4.36 3.33 4.35
N ALA A 109 -4.32 4.12 3.27
CA ALA A 109 -3.16 4.94 2.91
C ALA A 109 -2.89 6.03 3.95
N PHE A 110 -3.94 6.65 4.49
CA PHE A 110 -3.81 7.62 5.56
C PHE A 110 -3.22 6.99 6.83
N LEU A 111 -3.72 5.83 7.24
CA LEU A 111 -3.15 5.10 8.38
C LEU A 111 -1.70 4.70 8.15
N HIS A 112 -1.36 4.19 6.97
CA HIS A 112 0.01 3.86 6.60
C HIS A 112 0.93 5.06 6.71
N ASN A 113 0.56 6.19 6.10
CA ASN A 113 1.38 7.39 6.08
C ASN A 113 1.50 8.03 7.48
N LEU A 114 0.46 7.90 8.31
CA LEU A 114 0.51 8.30 9.71
C LEU A 114 1.53 7.48 10.50
N PHE A 115 1.51 6.14 10.37
CA PHE A 115 2.50 5.29 11.03
C PHE A 115 3.91 5.52 10.48
N TYR A 116 4.06 5.67 9.16
CA TYR A 116 5.34 5.97 8.53
C TYR A 116 5.95 7.26 9.08
N LEU A 117 5.16 8.35 9.13
CA LEU A 117 5.58 9.62 9.72
C LEU A 117 5.92 9.48 11.20
N GLY A 118 5.10 8.76 11.96
CA GLY A 118 5.34 8.48 13.37
C GLY A 118 6.65 7.76 13.60
N PHE A 119 6.92 6.67 12.87
CA PHE A 119 8.18 5.94 13.01
C PHE A 119 9.38 6.74 12.53
N SER A 120 9.24 7.47 11.41
CA SER A 120 10.31 8.31 10.89
C SER A 120 10.71 9.44 11.84
N SER A 121 9.74 10.02 12.57
CA SER A 121 10.03 11.08 13.54
C SER A 121 10.76 10.57 14.78
N PHE A 122 10.45 9.35 15.25
CA PHE A 122 11.16 8.75 16.38
C PHE A 122 12.62 8.39 16.06
N LEU A 123 12.89 7.96 14.83
CA LEU A 123 14.21 7.51 14.46
C LEU A 123 15.14 8.65 14.01
N ASN A 124 14.63 9.88 13.83
CA ASN A 124 15.35 11.00 13.22
C ASN A 124 16.01 10.64 11.87
N VAL A 125 15.47 9.62 11.18
CA VAL A 125 16.10 9.03 9.98
C VAL A 125 15.89 9.88 8.74
N TYR A 126 14.98 10.86 8.75
CA TYR A 126 14.76 11.75 7.61
C TYR A 126 14.45 13.20 8.01
N GLU A 127 15.23 14.12 7.46
CA GLU A 127 14.73 15.47 7.16
C GLU A 127 13.88 15.37 5.91
N PHE A 128 12.56 15.38 6.06
CA PHE A 128 11.67 15.33 4.92
C PHE A 128 11.89 16.56 4.04
N SER A 129 12.24 16.36 2.76
CA SER A 129 12.33 17.44 1.77
C SER A 129 10.98 18.10 1.49
N PHE A 130 9.88 17.50 1.95
CA PHE A 130 8.50 17.95 1.75
C PHE A 130 7.75 18.06 3.09
N SER A 131 6.71 18.88 3.12
CA SER A 131 5.87 19.04 4.30
C SER A 131 5.22 17.70 4.73
N PRO A 132 5.25 17.33 6.02
CA PRO A 132 4.58 16.13 6.54
C PRO A 132 3.09 16.04 6.17
N ILE A 133 2.43 17.19 6.01
CA ILE A 133 1.02 17.27 5.61
C ILE A 133 0.83 16.81 4.16
N ILE A 134 1.76 17.15 3.27
CA ILE A 134 1.75 16.73 1.86
C ILE A 134 1.92 15.21 1.79
N LEU A 135 2.85 14.65 2.58
CA LEU A 135 3.01 13.20 2.67
C LEU A 135 1.76 12.51 3.23
N LEU A 136 1.17 13.06 4.29
CA LEU A 136 0.03 12.43 4.95
C LEU A 136 -1.24 12.51 4.11
N ILE A 137 -1.62 13.68 3.63
CA ILE A 137 -2.92 13.88 2.94
C ILE A 137 -2.75 13.67 1.44
N GLY A 138 -1.74 14.31 0.86
CA GLY A 138 -1.51 14.30 -0.58
C GLY A 138 -1.18 12.90 -1.11
N SER A 139 -0.20 12.21 -0.53
CA SER A 139 0.14 10.85 -0.96
C SER A 139 -0.99 9.84 -0.67
N SER A 140 -1.79 10.04 0.37
CA SER A 140 -2.95 9.19 0.64
C SER A 140 -4.05 9.35 -0.39
N LEU A 141 -4.38 10.60 -0.76
CA LEU A 141 -5.32 10.91 -1.84
C LEU A 141 -4.82 10.35 -3.18
N TYR A 142 -3.55 10.56 -3.49
CA TYR A 142 -2.97 10.09 -4.74
C TYR A 142 -2.99 8.55 -4.81
N THR A 143 -2.63 7.87 -3.73
CA THR A 143 -2.70 6.41 -3.62
C THR A 143 -4.15 5.91 -3.78
N ALA A 144 -5.12 6.58 -3.17
CA ALA A 144 -6.53 6.23 -3.31
C ALA A 144 -7.05 6.42 -4.74
N LEU A 145 -6.66 7.50 -5.42
CA LEU A 145 -7.02 7.74 -6.81
C LEU A 145 -6.46 6.64 -7.72
N ILE A 146 -5.16 6.34 -7.61
CA ILE A 146 -4.52 5.27 -8.39
C ILE A 146 -5.15 3.92 -8.08
N GLY A 147 -5.38 3.62 -6.79
CA GLY A 147 -6.02 2.38 -6.37
C GLY A 147 -7.44 2.21 -6.90
N SER A 148 -8.23 3.28 -6.95
CA SER A 148 -9.56 3.28 -7.56
C SER A 148 -9.51 3.07 -9.07
N ILE A 149 -8.55 3.67 -9.77
CA ILE A 149 -8.34 3.43 -11.21
C ILE A 149 -7.99 1.95 -11.44
N LEU A 150 -7.07 1.39 -10.66
CA LEU A 150 -6.72 -0.04 -10.75
C LEU A 150 -7.90 -0.95 -10.43
N HIS A 151 -8.78 -0.56 -9.50
CA HIS A 151 -10.02 -1.28 -9.20
C HIS A 151 -10.99 -1.30 -10.39
N ILE A 152 -11.13 -0.17 -11.10
CA ILE A 152 -11.92 -0.10 -12.34
C ILE A 152 -11.34 -1.04 -13.40
N LEU A 153 -10.02 -0.98 -13.63
CA LEU A 153 -9.36 -1.77 -14.68
C LEU A 153 -9.47 -3.28 -14.46
N LYS A 154 -9.61 -3.71 -13.22
CA LYS A 154 -9.88 -5.11 -12.87
C LYS A 154 -11.36 -5.51 -13.06
N GLY A 155 -12.25 -4.54 -13.28
CA GLY A 155 -13.70 -4.68 -13.30
C GLY A 155 -14.31 -5.40 -14.51
N ASP A 156 -13.52 -5.72 -15.54
CA ASP A 156 -14.03 -6.27 -16.82
C ASP A 156 -13.52 -7.69 -17.16
N ALA A 157 -12.75 -8.32 -16.27
CA ALA A 157 -12.36 -9.72 -16.43
C ALA A 157 -13.36 -10.64 -15.70
N ASN A 158 -14.54 -10.81 -16.30
CA ASN A 158 -15.36 -12.00 -16.09
C ASN A 158 -14.81 -13.15 -16.91
#